data_AF-A0A9D4H6A1-F1
#
_entry.id   AF-A0A9D4H6A1-F1
#
_cell.length_a   1.000
_cell.length_b   1.000
_cell.length_c   1.000
_cell.angle_alpha   90.00
_cell.angle_beta   90.00
_cell.angle_gamma   90.00
#
_symmetry.space_group_name_H-M   'P 1'
#
loop_
_entity.id
_entity.type
_entity.pdbx_description
1 polymer ?
#
loop_
_entity_poly.entity_id
_entity_poly.type
_entity_poly.pdbx_seq_one_letter_code
_entity_poly.pdbx_strand_id
1 'polypeptide(L)'
;MTQQITNQNEKKHNEEANIPCKIQALDPWDLSLKPFLSEPAPLKCTENIDLFYVQENGILVINASVEKANGVTVSDWKCYYSNITRGLGDSNVIFSGKKEFKYTFLVESQLFRITCFNHTAKSAAKVYDMAFFNPYWVANKLDEIDDETEYKSSVILIGIDSLSRSNAIRSLPKTLQYLRDDLEAFDFMGLRKVGLNTFPNLIPLLTGRPHTDFPNYMQGKDFADSIPLIWKENCTARTATAFIEDCPGISMFNYLKPGFYKQPSEYYFRSFEVARRKFKPMIFTSLGKDSKDCYGQKNVFVLMKEYFKGFLKVYREKRKFALFWATHVGHDYVNHVRRFDEPLLEMLQWMKREINLENIMLIFFGDHGFRMGGLALTHIGREENNNHALIIHVPKQLKVNVENILFKNTARLVSHYDIYKPCMTLLRLNISLLRNIWMFKTR
;
A
#
# COMPACT_ATOMS: atom_id res chain seq x y z
N MET A 1 -47.63 -26.39 -56.69
CA MET A 1 -46.24 -26.79 -56.40
C MET A 1 -45.33 -25.65 -56.78
N THR A 2 -44.58 -24.94 -55.95
CA THR A 2 -44.60 -24.70 -54.50
C THR A 2 -43.91 -23.33 -54.38
N GLN A 3 -44.71 -22.28 -54.26
CA GLN A 3 -44.29 -20.96 -53.77
C GLN A 3 -44.30 -21.01 -52.24
N GLN A 4 -43.46 -20.19 -51.59
CA GLN A 4 -43.44 -19.88 -50.15
C GLN A 4 -42.85 -20.92 -49.19
N ILE A 5 -41.52 -21.05 -49.11
CA ILE A 5 -40.84 -21.40 -47.85
C ILE A 5 -39.48 -20.71 -47.79
N THR A 6 -39.44 -19.40 -47.56
CA THR A 6 -38.23 -18.70 -47.08
C THR A 6 -38.63 -17.29 -46.65
N ASN A 7 -39.30 -17.13 -45.50
CA ASN A 7 -39.34 -15.86 -44.76
C ASN A 7 -40.05 -15.95 -43.40
N GLN A 8 -39.73 -16.98 -42.59
CA GLN A 8 -40.19 -17.02 -41.19
C GLN A 8 -39.10 -17.27 -40.13
N ASN A 9 -37.85 -17.54 -40.53
CA ASN A 9 -36.77 -17.80 -39.57
C ASN A 9 -35.77 -16.64 -39.35
N GLU A 10 -35.87 -15.53 -40.08
CA GLU A 10 -34.98 -14.36 -39.88
C GLU A 10 -35.56 -13.25 -38.99
N LYS A 11 -36.78 -13.42 -38.46
CA LYS A 11 -37.44 -12.43 -37.59
C LYS A 11 -37.63 -12.87 -36.13
N LYS A 12 -36.89 -13.90 -35.67
CA LYS A 12 -36.99 -14.39 -34.28
C LYS A 12 -35.71 -14.26 -33.43
N HIS A 13 -34.68 -13.56 -33.91
CA HIS A 13 -33.42 -13.41 -33.16
C HIS A 13 -32.96 -11.97 -32.87
N ASN A 14 -33.84 -10.97 -32.99
CA ASN A 14 -33.50 -9.58 -32.63
C ASN A 14 -34.42 -8.95 -31.57
N GLU A 15 -34.97 -9.79 -30.69
CA GLU A 15 -35.53 -9.35 -29.40
C GLU A 15 -34.82 -10.07 -28.25
N GLU A 16 -33.49 -10.20 -28.32
CA GLU A 16 -32.73 -10.22 -27.06
C GLU A 16 -32.92 -8.83 -26.45
N ALA A 17 -33.85 -8.78 -25.49
CA ALA A 17 -34.08 -7.62 -24.66
C ALA A 17 -32.73 -7.00 -24.32
N ASN A 18 -32.62 -5.69 -24.52
CA ASN A 18 -31.52 -4.88 -24.03
C ASN A 18 -31.57 -4.95 -22.48
N ILE A 19 -31.20 -6.09 -21.91
CA ILE A 19 -31.19 -6.31 -20.47
C ILE A 19 -30.03 -5.45 -19.98
N PRO A 20 -30.29 -4.34 -19.28
CA PRO A 20 -29.21 -3.51 -18.78
C PRO A 20 -28.32 -4.38 -17.90
N CYS A 21 -27.00 -4.29 -18.09
CA CYS A 21 -26.04 -4.98 -17.22
C CYS A 21 -26.28 -4.52 -15.78
N LYS A 22 -26.86 -5.40 -14.94
CA LYS A 22 -27.11 -5.11 -13.54
C LYS A 22 -25.89 -5.52 -12.73
N ILE A 23 -25.38 -4.60 -11.92
CA ILE A 23 -24.41 -4.94 -10.89
C ILE A 23 -25.14 -5.84 -9.89
N GLN A 24 -24.81 -7.13 -9.91
CA GLN A 24 -25.38 -8.08 -8.96
C GLN A 24 -24.83 -7.77 -7.56
N ALA A 25 -25.74 -7.57 -6.61
CA ALA A 25 -25.38 -7.54 -5.20
C ALA A 25 -25.00 -8.97 -4.80
N LEU A 26 -23.72 -9.15 -4.44
CA LEU A 26 -23.22 -10.43 -3.92
C LEU A 26 -23.58 -10.54 -2.45
N ASP A 27 -24.01 -11.72 -2.01
CA ASP A 27 -24.07 -12.06 -0.59
C ASP A 27 -22.64 -12.38 -0.10
N PRO A 28 -22.04 -11.58 0.79
CA PRO A 28 -20.72 -11.86 1.33
C PRO A 28 -20.66 -13.18 2.13
N TRP A 29 -21.80 -13.73 2.57
CA TRP A 29 -21.87 -14.95 3.38
C TRP A 29 -22.51 -16.12 2.63
N ASP A 30 -22.53 -16.08 1.30
CA ASP A 30 -23.09 -17.14 0.46
C ASP A 30 -22.61 -18.53 0.92
N LEU A 31 -23.53 -19.48 1.01
CA LEU A 31 -23.29 -20.82 1.55
C LEU A 31 -22.17 -21.57 0.81
N SER A 32 -21.94 -21.28 -0.48
CA SER A 32 -20.86 -21.88 -1.26
C SER A 32 -19.46 -21.47 -0.76
N LEU A 33 -19.34 -20.36 -0.04
CA LEU A 33 -18.07 -19.88 0.52
C LEU A 33 -17.74 -20.52 1.87
N LYS A 34 -18.75 -21.03 2.60
CA LYS A 34 -18.61 -21.53 3.98
C LYS A 34 -17.42 -22.48 4.18
N PRO A 35 -17.09 -23.43 3.29
CA PRO A 35 -15.94 -24.33 3.47
C PRO A 35 -14.58 -23.65 3.43
N PHE A 36 -14.49 -22.42 2.91
CA PHE A 36 -13.24 -21.70 2.68
C PHE A 36 -13.01 -20.56 3.68
N LEU A 37 -14.04 -20.17 4.42
CA LEU A 37 -13.99 -19.07 5.38
C LEU A 37 -13.67 -19.62 6.78
N SER A 38 -12.63 -19.07 7.40
CA SER A 38 -12.21 -19.46 8.75
C SER A 38 -11.53 -18.29 9.47
N GLU A 39 -11.53 -18.35 10.80
CA GLU A 39 -10.75 -17.41 11.61
C GLU A 39 -9.26 -17.73 11.46
N PRO A 40 -8.42 -16.79 10.98
CA PRO A 40 -7.00 -17.02 10.89
C PRO A 40 -6.36 -17.05 12.29
N ALA A 41 -5.39 -17.94 12.51
CA ALA A 41 -4.59 -17.88 13.73
C ALA A 41 -3.89 -16.51 13.88
N PRO A 42 -3.73 -15.95 15.09
CA PRO A 42 -3.01 -14.70 15.29
C PRO A 42 -1.57 -14.77 14.79
N LEU A 43 -1.05 -13.65 14.28
CA LEU A 43 0.36 -13.51 13.98
C LEU A 43 1.16 -13.39 15.28
N LYS A 44 2.17 -14.24 15.45
CA LYS A 44 3.04 -14.26 16.64
C LYS A 44 4.39 -13.62 16.34
N CYS A 45 4.40 -12.33 16.03
CA CYS A 45 5.62 -11.51 16.15
C CYS A 45 5.58 -10.92 17.57
N THR A 46 6.54 -11.24 18.45
CA THR A 46 6.40 -10.94 19.90
C THR A 46 6.42 -9.43 20.19
N GLU A 47 5.61 -8.97 21.16
CA GLU A 47 5.65 -7.69 21.89
C GLU A 47 5.81 -6.34 21.14
N ASN A 48 6.06 -6.27 19.82
CA ASN A 48 6.22 -5.05 19.02
C ASN A 48 7.34 -4.08 19.48
N ILE A 49 8.29 -4.51 20.32
CA ILE A 49 9.32 -3.62 20.86
C ILE A 49 10.72 -4.08 20.39
N ASP A 50 11.41 -3.21 19.65
CA ASP A 50 12.77 -3.47 19.18
C ASP A 50 13.83 -3.08 20.22
N LEU A 51 14.94 -3.82 20.26
CA LEU A 51 16.10 -3.48 21.09
C LEU A 51 16.67 -2.10 20.74
N PHE A 52 16.76 -1.79 19.44
CA PHE A 52 17.16 -0.48 18.94
C PHE A 52 15.96 0.15 18.24
N TYR A 53 15.68 1.41 18.54
CA TYR A 53 14.62 2.16 17.87
C TYR A 53 15.02 3.63 17.70
N VAL A 54 14.38 4.31 16.75
CA VAL A 54 14.63 5.72 16.47
C VAL A 54 13.48 6.56 17.02
N GLN A 55 13.82 7.55 17.85
CA GLN A 55 12.87 8.52 18.37
C GLN A 55 12.47 9.57 17.32
N GLU A 56 11.43 10.37 17.60
CA GLU A 56 10.93 11.39 16.65
C GLU A 56 11.95 12.48 16.32
N ASN A 57 12.91 12.73 17.21
CA ASN A 57 14.04 13.62 16.97
C ASN A 57 15.18 12.99 16.15
N GLY A 58 14.99 11.76 15.64
CA GLY A 58 15.98 11.04 14.83
C GLY A 58 17.10 10.37 15.64
N ILE A 59 17.03 10.39 16.98
CA ILE A 59 18.05 9.76 17.84
C ILE A 59 17.79 8.26 17.94
N LEU A 60 18.82 7.45 17.70
CA LEU A 60 18.80 6.02 17.98
C LEU A 60 18.93 5.78 19.49
N VAL A 61 18.04 4.97 20.06
CA VAL A 61 18.02 4.63 21.48
C VAL A 61 18.01 3.11 21.68
N ILE A 62 18.65 2.66 22.75
CA ILE A 62 18.63 1.27 23.21
C ILE A 62 17.48 1.09 24.21
N ASN A 63 16.68 0.05 24.02
CA ASN A 63 15.54 -0.23 24.87
C ASN A 63 15.95 -1.07 26.09
N ALA A 64 16.10 -0.40 27.25
CA ALA A 64 16.47 -1.03 28.51
C ALA A 64 15.48 -2.13 28.98
N SER A 65 14.19 -2.02 28.64
CA SER A 65 13.21 -3.05 28.97
C SER A 65 13.46 -4.33 28.16
N VAL A 66 13.82 -4.20 26.88
CA VAL A 66 14.17 -5.34 26.02
C VAL A 66 15.49 -5.97 26.46
N GLU A 67 16.48 -5.16 26.83
CA GLU A 67 17.74 -5.64 27.43
C GLU A 67 17.46 -6.53 28.64
N LYS A 68 16.70 -6.00 29.62
CA LYS A 68 16.34 -6.72 30.85
C LYS A 68 15.53 -7.98 30.57
N ALA A 69 14.52 -7.91 29.71
CA ALA A 69 13.65 -9.05 29.40
C ALA A 69 14.40 -10.21 28.74
N ASN A 70 15.51 -9.94 28.06
CA ASN A 70 16.29 -10.95 27.34
C ASN A 70 17.62 -11.28 28.02
N GLY A 71 17.89 -10.72 29.21
CA GLY A 71 19.15 -10.94 29.93
C GLY A 71 20.38 -10.51 29.14
N VAL A 72 20.25 -9.42 28.36
CA VAL A 72 21.31 -8.87 27.51
C VAL A 72 21.76 -7.53 28.05
N THR A 73 23.07 -7.29 28.03
CA THR A 73 23.68 -5.98 28.33
C THR A 73 24.39 -5.47 27.08
N VAL A 74 23.81 -4.51 26.36
CA VAL A 74 24.39 -3.98 25.11
C VAL A 74 25.71 -3.26 25.35
N SER A 75 25.96 -2.73 26.56
CA SER A 75 27.26 -2.13 26.90
C SER A 75 28.43 -3.11 26.85
N ASP A 76 28.17 -4.42 26.96
CA ASP A 76 29.18 -5.47 26.85
C ASP A 76 29.48 -5.83 25.38
N TRP A 77 28.76 -5.22 24.45
CA TRP A 77 28.89 -5.47 23.03
C TRP A 77 29.70 -4.38 22.34
N LYS A 78 30.39 -4.80 21.28
CA LYS A 78 30.99 -3.89 20.31
C LYS A 78 30.05 -3.72 19.13
N CYS A 79 29.37 -2.57 19.08
CA CYS A 79 28.35 -2.28 18.06
C CYS A 79 28.86 -1.32 16.99
N TYR A 80 28.42 -1.58 15.76
CA TYR A 80 28.76 -0.83 14.57
C TYR A 80 27.51 -0.39 13.84
N TYR A 81 27.57 0.83 13.32
CA TYR A 81 26.57 1.45 12.49
C TYR A 81 27.10 1.64 11.07
N SER A 82 26.26 1.37 10.06
CA SER A 82 26.54 1.63 8.66
C SER A 82 25.31 2.20 7.97
N ASN A 83 25.48 3.30 7.23
CA ASN A 83 24.42 3.82 6.36
C ASN A 83 24.11 2.80 5.27
N ILE A 84 22.83 2.69 4.93
CA ILE A 84 22.36 1.91 3.79
C ILE A 84 21.89 2.89 2.72
N THR A 85 22.44 2.78 1.53
CA THR A 85 21.99 3.55 0.36
C THR A 85 21.50 2.61 -0.73
N ARG A 86 20.62 3.12 -1.60
CA ARG A 86 20.15 2.39 -2.76
C ARG A 86 21.31 2.16 -3.74
N GLY A 87 21.45 0.93 -4.23
CA GLY A 87 22.42 0.60 -5.26
C GLY A 87 21.92 0.93 -6.67
N LEU A 88 22.64 0.45 -7.68
CA LEU A 88 22.17 0.49 -9.07
C LEU A 88 20.96 -0.41 -9.25
N GLY A 89 19.90 0.13 -9.87
CA GLY A 89 18.64 -0.56 -10.06
C GLY A 89 17.90 -0.81 -8.75
N ASP A 90 16.89 -1.68 -8.81
CA ASP A 90 15.92 -1.83 -7.73
C ASP A 90 16.20 -2.99 -6.77
N SER A 91 17.19 -3.82 -7.04
CA SER A 91 17.41 -5.08 -6.31
C SER A 91 18.64 -5.06 -5.40
N ASN A 92 19.32 -3.91 -5.30
CA ASN A 92 20.59 -3.79 -4.61
C ASN A 92 20.61 -2.63 -3.62
N VAL A 93 21.39 -2.81 -2.56
CA VAL A 93 21.70 -1.80 -1.55
C VAL A 93 23.19 -1.83 -1.25
N ILE A 94 23.76 -0.67 -0.95
CA ILE A 94 25.18 -0.44 -0.66
C ILE A 94 25.30 -0.04 0.81
N PHE A 95 26.39 -0.45 1.46
CA PHE A 95 26.68 -0.16 2.86
C PHE A 95 27.90 0.76 2.95
N SER A 96 27.80 1.79 3.78
CA SER A 96 28.98 2.60 4.11
C SER A 96 29.98 1.83 4.96
N GLY A 97 31.15 2.44 5.19
CA GLY A 97 32.06 2.00 6.25
C GLY A 97 31.36 1.88 7.61
N LYS A 98 31.88 0.99 8.46
CA LYS A 98 31.39 0.78 9.83
C LYS A 98 31.90 1.89 10.74
N LYS A 99 30.99 2.52 11.49
CA LYS A 99 31.29 3.44 12.58
C LYS A 99 30.94 2.77 13.90
N GLU A 100 31.89 2.66 14.82
CA GLU A 100 31.62 2.13 16.15
C GLU A 100 30.76 3.12 16.96
N PHE A 101 29.81 2.60 17.75
CA PHE A 101 29.03 3.41 18.68
C PHE A 101 28.79 2.64 19.98
N LYS A 102 28.69 3.38 21.10
CA LYS A 102 28.39 2.82 22.43
C LYS A 102 27.09 3.32 23.04
N TYR A 103 26.66 4.52 22.64
CA TYR A 103 25.50 5.21 23.21
C TYR A 103 24.56 5.68 22.09
N THR A 104 23.52 6.40 22.48
CA THR A 104 22.56 7.03 21.57
C THR A 104 23.25 8.06 20.67
N PHE A 105 22.84 8.15 19.41
CA PHE A 105 23.37 9.12 18.46
C PHE A 105 22.30 9.53 17.44
N LEU A 106 22.50 10.68 16.80
CA LEU A 106 21.62 11.16 15.73
C LEU A 106 21.82 10.33 14.45
N VAL A 107 20.74 9.77 13.91
CA VAL A 107 20.79 8.98 12.68
C VAL A 107 20.73 9.89 11.47
N GLU A 108 21.85 10.02 10.76
CA GLU A 108 22.03 10.92 9.61
C GLU A 108 21.62 10.30 8.26
N SER A 109 20.94 9.15 8.26
CA SER A 109 20.44 8.52 7.04
C SER A 109 19.04 7.93 7.22
N GLN A 110 18.28 7.83 6.13
CA GLN A 110 16.95 7.22 6.17
C GLN A 110 17.03 5.73 6.50
N LEU A 111 18.03 5.02 5.97
CA LEU A 111 18.23 3.59 6.19
C LEU A 111 19.62 3.35 6.76
N PHE A 112 19.73 2.39 7.67
CA PHE A 112 20.99 2.04 8.31
C PHE A 112 20.97 0.60 8.83
N ARG A 113 22.16 0.08 9.12
CA ARG A 113 22.37 -1.25 9.68
C ARG A 113 23.06 -1.13 11.03
N ILE A 114 22.62 -1.93 11.99
CA ILE A 114 23.33 -2.14 13.25
C ILE A 114 23.86 -3.57 13.26
N THR A 115 25.15 -3.71 13.58
CA THR A 115 25.77 -5.01 13.83
C THR A 115 26.52 -4.96 15.15
N CYS A 116 26.25 -5.91 16.04
CA CYS A 116 26.93 -6.01 17.33
C CYS A 116 27.62 -7.36 17.50
N PHE A 117 28.78 -7.34 18.16
CA PHE A 117 29.59 -8.50 18.48
C PHE A 117 29.77 -8.61 19.99
N ASN A 118 29.68 -9.81 20.53
CA ASN A 118 30.01 -10.04 21.92
C ASN A 118 31.54 -10.03 22.08
N HIS A 119 32.06 -9.04 22.82
CA HIS A 119 33.51 -8.88 23.03
C HIS A 119 34.04 -9.66 24.25
N THR A 120 33.14 -10.18 25.11
CA THR A 120 33.53 -11.01 26.27
C THR A 120 33.62 -12.50 25.92
N ALA A 121 33.07 -12.91 24.78
CA ALA A 121 33.19 -14.27 24.27
C ALA A 121 34.57 -14.53 23.64
N LYS A 122 35.11 -15.75 23.82
CA LYS A 122 36.43 -16.18 23.29
C LYS A 122 36.58 -16.03 21.77
N SER A 123 35.47 -15.98 21.04
CA SER A 123 35.39 -15.55 19.65
C SER A 123 34.45 -14.35 19.58
N ALA A 124 34.81 -13.31 18.83
CA ALA A 124 33.97 -12.13 18.60
C ALA A 124 32.72 -12.51 17.77
N ALA A 125 31.81 -13.25 18.40
CA ALA A 125 30.62 -13.78 17.76
C ALA A 125 29.63 -12.64 17.50
N LYS A 126 29.10 -12.60 16.28
CA LYS A 126 28.04 -11.67 15.92
C LYS A 126 26.77 -12.04 16.68
N VAL A 127 26.21 -11.10 17.43
CA VAL A 127 25.01 -11.33 18.27
C VAL A 127 23.79 -10.57 17.76
N TYR A 128 24.02 -9.48 17.03
CA TYR A 128 22.97 -8.63 16.49
C TYR A 128 23.32 -8.20 15.06
N ASP A 129 22.35 -8.25 14.14
CA ASP A 129 22.55 -7.87 12.74
C ASP A 129 21.23 -7.55 12.05
N MET A 130 20.85 -6.28 12.03
CA MET A 130 19.55 -5.84 11.50
C MET A 130 19.66 -4.53 10.73
N ALA A 131 18.80 -4.39 9.72
CA ALA A 131 18.54 -3.15 9.02
C ALA A 131 17.39 -2.40 9.70
N PHE A 132 17.46 -1.08 9.66
CA PHE A 132 16.50 -0.16 10.25
C PHE A 132 16.23 0.98 9.30
N PHE A 133 15.18 1.72 9.62
CA PHE A 133 14.89 3.00 9.01
C PHE A 133 14.73 4.08 10.09
N ASN A 134 15.15 5.30 9.77
CA ASN A 134 14.76 6.53 10.46
C ASN A 134 13.61 7.15 9.65
N PRO A 135 12.35 6.99 10.09
CA PRO A 135 11.20 7.48 9.33
C PRO A 135 11.00 9.00 9.48
N TYR A 136 11.82 9.65 10.30
CA TYR A 136 11.84 11.10 10.52
C TYR A 136 13.01 11.77 9.80
N TRP A 137 13.80 10.99 9.06
CA TRP A 137 14.91 11.54 8.29
C TRP A 137 14.40 12.40 7.14
N VAL A 138 15.05 13.54 6.97
CA VAL A 138 14.74 14.48 5.90
C VAL A 138 15.99 14.72 5.05
N ALA A 139 15.85 14.54 3.74
CA ALA A 139 16.83 15.08 2.81
C ALA A 139 16.70 16.62 2.73
N ASN A 140 17.71 17.32 2.20
CA ASN A 140 17.69 18.77 1.93
C ASN A 140 16.68 19.19 0.82
N LYS A 141 15.50 18.56 0.76
CA LYS A 141 14.47 18.73 -0.27
C LYS A 141 13.18 19.36 0.26
N LEU A 142 13.07 19.62 1.56
CA LEU A 142 11.85 20.21 2.14
C LEU A 142 11.52 21.58 1.52
N ASP A 143 12.53 22.37 1.21
CA ASP A 143 12.38 23.72 0.64
C ASP A 143 11.95 23.67 -0.84
N GLU A 144 12.19 22.56 -1.54
CA GLU A 144 11.76 22.35 -2.93
C GLU A 144 10.26 22.03 -3.03
N ILE A 145 9.66 21.54 -1.95
CA ILE A 145 8.25 21.15 -1.87
C ILE A 145 7.40 22.36 -1.47
N ASP A 146 6.33 22.61 -2.23
CA ASP A 146 5.47 23.78 -2.07
C ASP A 146 4.99 23.96 -0.63
N ASP A 147 5.32 25.11 -0.04
CA ASP A 147 4.70 25.69 1.15
C ASP A 147 3.61 26.68 0.71
N GLU A 148 2.53 26.21 0.08
CA GLU A 148 1.48 27.13 -0.36
C GLU A 148 0.09 26.78 0.20
N THR A 149 -0.53 27.83 0.73
CA THR A 149 -1.37 27.82 1.93
C THR A 149 -2.80 28.29 1.66
N GLU A 150 -3.34 28.09 0.46
CA GLU A 150 -4.77 28.37 0.27
C GLU A 150 -5.62 27.11 0.08
N TYR A 151 -5.23 26.10 -0.71
CA TYR A 151 -6.01 24.86 -0.86
C TYR A 151 -5.15 23.60 -1.07
N LYS A 152 -4.74 23.00 0.06
CA LYS A 152 -3.73 21.94 0.21
C LYS A 152 -4.22 20.51 -0.05
N SER A 153 -4.76 20.21 -1.23
CA SER A 153 -5.29 18.85 -1.43
C SER A 153 -4.18 17.82 -1.67
N SER A 154 -4.09 16.83 -0.77
CA SER A 154 -3.21 15.66 -0.90
C SER A 154 -3.99 14.43 -1.36
N VAL A 155 -3.31 13.46 -1.96
CA VAL A 155 -3.90 12.18 -2.35
C VAL A 155 -3.16 11.06 -1.65
N ILE A 156 -3.88 10.23 -0.91
CA ILE A 156 -3.35 9.04 -0.25
C ILE A 156 -4.13 7.83 -0.73
N LEU A 157 -3.41 6.86 -1.27
CA LEU A 157 -3.93 5.58 -1.72
C LEU A 157 -3.48 4.51 -0.72
N ILE A 158 -4.43 3.82 -0.10
CA ILE A 158 -4.19 2.67 0.77
C ILE A 158 -4.82 1.45 0.11
N GLY A 159 -3.97 0.59 -0.44
CA GLY A 159 -4.39 -0.57 -1.19
C GLY A 159 -4.00 -1.89 -0.52
N ILE A 160 -4.84 -2.90 -0.71
CA ILE A 160 -4.61 -4.27 -0.26
C ILE A 160 -4.77 -5.21 -1.46
N ASP A 161 -3.76 -6.03 -1.72
CA ASP A 161 -3.81 -7.05 -2.77
C ASP A 161 -4.91 -8.07 -2.49
N SER A 162 -5.65 -8.46 -3.53
CA SER A 162 -6.67 -9.52 -3.47
C SER A 162 -7.86 -9.21 -2.58
N LEU A 163 -8.14 -7.93 -2.32
CA LEU A 163 -9.27 -7.49 -1.50
C LEU A 163 -10.54 -7.26 -2.33
N SER A 164 -11.40 -8.28 -2.41
CA SER A 164 -12.78 -8.11 -2.89
C SER A 164 -13.61 -7.25 -1.93
N ARG A 165 -14.66 -6.60 -2.44
CA ARG A 165 -15.59 -5.84 -1.59
C ARG A 165 -16.26 -6.73 -0.55
N SER A 166 -16.70 -7.92 -0.97
CA SER A 166 -17.29 -8.91 -0.06
C SER A 166 -16.30 -9.39 0.99
N ASN A 167 -15.02 -9.63 0.64
CA ASN A 167 -14.01 -9.99 1.63
C ASN A 167 -13.73 -8.85 2.60
N ALA A 168 -13.71 -7.59 2.15
CA ALA A 168 -13.61 -6.44 3.05
C ALA A 168 -14.77 -6.39 4.05
N ILE A 169 -16.01 -6.67 3.61
CA ILE A 169 -17.18 -6.75 4.50
C ILE A 169 -17.01 -7.84 5.57
N ARG A 170 -16.49 -9.02 5.19
CA ARG A 170 -16.29 -10.13 6.13
C ARG A 170 -15.12 -9.92 7.08
N SER A 171 -14.03 -9.35 6.57
CA SER A 171 -12.72 -9.39 7.21
C SER A 171 -12.31 -8.07 7.84
N LEU A 172 -12.91 -6.95 7.43
CA LEU A 172 -12.57 -5.60 7.90
C LEU A 172 -13.79 -4.82 8.44
N PRO A 173 -14.69 -5.43 9.24
CA PRO A 173 -15.92 -4.78 9.66
C PRO A 173 -15.67 -3.47 10.42
N LYS A 174 -14.68 -3.41 11.31
CA LYS A 174 -14.42 -2.19 12.10
C LYS A 174 -13.81 -1.08 11.24
N THR A 175 -12.88 -1.43 10.36
CA THR A 175 -12.28 -0.50 9.41
C THR A 175 -13.33 0.09 8.47
N LEU A 176 -14.20 -0.75 7.90
CA LEU A 176 -15.27 -0.27 7.01
C LEU A 176 -16.28 0.59 7.73
N GLN A 177 -16.64 0.24 8.97
CA GLN A 177 -17.50 1.07 9.80
C GLN A 177 -16.88 2.45 10.01
N TYR A 178 -15.62 2.51 10.43
CA TYR A 178 -14.92 3.79 10.64
C TYR A 178 -14.80 4.62 9.36
N LEU A 179 -14.49 4.00 8.23
CA LEU A 179 -14.45 4.70 6.94
C LEU A 179 -15.81 5.33 6.61
N ARG A 180 -16.92 4.60 6.82
CA ARG A 180 -18.27 5.07 6.48
C ARG A 180 -18.81 6.07 7.49
N ASP A 181 -18.72 5.78 8.78
CA ASP A 181 -19.42 6.50 9.83
C ASP A 181 -18.58 7.68 10.35
N ASP A 182 -17.28 7.46 10.58
CA ASP A 182 -16.40 8.49 11.16
C ASP A 182 -15.73 9.38 10.11
N LEU A 183 -15.45 8.84 8.91
CA LEU A 183 -14.85 9.60 7.81
C LEU A 183 -15.87 9.98 6.73
N GLU A 184 -17.12 9.54 6.86
CA GLU A 184 -18.19 9.82 5.90
C GLU A 184 -17.76 9.50 4.46
N ALA A 185 -17.01 8.41 4.28
CA ALA A 185 -16.45 8.02 3.01
C ALA A 185 -17.49 7.29 2.13
N PHE A 186 -17.36 7.47 0.83
CA PHE A 186 -18.26 6.90 -0.17
C PHE A 186 -17.81 5.48 -0.53
N ASP A 187 -18.65 4.48 -0.28
CA ASP A 187 -18.42 3.06 -0.62
C ASP A 187 -18.97 2.74 -2.02
N PHE A 188 -18.07 2.50 -2.97
CA PHE A 188 -18.42 2.16 -4.36
C PHE A 188 -18.64 0.65 -4.50
N MET A 189 -19.83 0.29 -4.98
CA MET A 189 -20.28 -1.10 -5.09
C MET A 189 -19.86 -1.78 -6.40
N GLY A 190 -19.41 -1.01 -7.39
CA GLY A 190 -19.24 -1.44 -8.77
C GLY A 190 -17.82 -1.38 -9.31
N LEU A 191 -16.78 -1.35 -8.46
CA LEU A 191 -15.40 -1.37 -8.95
C LEU A 191 -15.06 -2.74 -9.57
N ARG A 192 -14.73 -2.74 -10.87
CA ARG A 192 -14.28 -3.94 -11.58
C ARG A 192 -12.80 -3.89 -11.93
N LYS A 193 -12.16 -5.06 -11.89
CA LYS A 193 -10.78 -5.18 -12.38
C LYS A 193 -10.72 -4.97 -13.89
N VAL A 194 -9.63 -4.36 -14.32
CA VAL A 194 -9.22 -4.22 -15.72
C VAL A 194 -8.46 -5.46 -16.20
N GLY A 195 -7.65 -6.06 -15.34
CA GLY A 195 -6.83 -7.23 -15.69
C GLY A 195 -6.74 -8.26 -14.57
N LEU A 196 -6.00 -9.34 -14.82
CA LEU A 196 -6.03 -10.54 -13.98
C LEU A 196 -5.41 -10.34 -12.58
N ASN A 197 -4.31 -9.60 -12.49
CA ASN A 197 -3.49 -9.43 -11.28
C ASN A 197 -3.15 -7.95 -11.03
N THR A 198 -2.29 -7.65 -10.07
CA THR A 198 -2.02 -6.28 -9.60
C THR A 198 -1.57 -5.30 -10.66
N PHE A 199 -0.53 -5.63 -11.44
CA PHE A 199 0.04 -4.71 -12.42
C PHE A 199 -0.97 -4.13 -13.45
N PRO A 200 -1.76 -4.94 -14.18
CA PRO A 200 -2.71 -4.43 -15.17
C PRO A 200 -3.89 -3.66 -14.56
N ASN A 201 -4.12 -3.75 -13.25
CA ASN A 201 -5.12 -2.97 -12.52
C ASN A 201 -4.55 -1.65 -12.00
N LEU A 202 -3.36 -1.67 -11.40
CA LEU A 202 -2.75 -0.47 -10.85
C LEU A 202 -2.16 0.46 -11.92
N ILE A 203 -1.74 -0.04 -13.09
CA ILE A 203 -1.22 0.83 -14.15
C ILE A 203 -2.28 1.82 -14.66
N PRO A 204 -3.52 1.41 -14.99
CA PRO A 204 -4.61 2.34 -15.27
C PRO A 204 -4.85 3.37 -14.18
N LEU A 205 -4.76 2.96 -12.90
CA LEU A 205 -4.93 3.87 -11.76
C LEU A 205 -3.80 4.90 -11.67
N LEU A 206 -2.57 4.50 -11.97
CA LEU A 206 -1.37 5.34 -11.82
C LEU A 206 -1.00 6.14 -13.07
N THR A 207 -1.57 5.82 -14.23
CA THR A 207 -1.20 6.45 -15.52
C THR A 207 -2.40 6.92 -16.34
N GLY A 208 -3.60 6.45 -16.05
CA GLY A 208 -4.77 6.63 -16.90
C GLY A 208 -4.71 5.85 -18.21
N ARG A 209 -3.72 4.96 -18.39
CA ARG A 209 -3.45 4.21 -19.61
C ARG A 209 -3.44 2.69 -19.35
N PRO A 210 -3.78 1.87 -20.36
CA PRO A 210 -3.65 0.42 -20.21
C PRO A 210 -2.19 0.03 -20.07
N HIS A 211 -1.94 -1.04 -19.32
CA HIS A 211 -0.59 -1.60 -19.14
C HIS A 211 0.05 -2.08 -20.45
N THR A 212 -0.75 -2.36 -21.48
CA THR A 212 -0.30 -2.76 -22.82
C THR A 212 0.44 -1.65 -23.57
N ASP A 213 0.32 -0.39 -23.13
CA ASP A 213 1.07 0.75 -23.71
C ASP A 213 2.57 0.70 -23.37
N PHE A 214 2.99 -0.19 -22.47
CA PHE A 214 4.38 -0.30 -21.99
C PHE A 214 5.01 -1.67 -22.30
N PRO A 215 5.07 -2.10 -23.57
CA PRO A 215 5.47 -3.46 -23.93
C PRO A 215 6.94 -3.77 -23.60
N ASN A 216 7.84 -2.80 -23.73
CA ASN A 216 9.27 -3.01 -23.43
C ASN A 216 9.50 -3.33 -21.96
N TYR A 217 8.88 -2.56 -21.06
CA TYR A 217 8.90 -2.85 -19.63
C TYR A 217 8.25 -4.22 -19.33
N MET A 218 7.11 -4.51 -19.96
CA MET A 218 6.43 -5.79 -19.80
C MET A 218 7.30 -6.98 -20.24
N GLN A 219 8.14 -6.81 -21.25
CA GLN A 219 9.12 -7.81 -21.71
C GLN A 219 10.42 -7.81 -20.91
N GLY A 220 10.55 -6.99 -19.86
CA GLY A 220 11.78 -6.86 -19.06
C GLY A 220 12.95 -6.22 -19.79
N LYS A 221 12.70 -5.55 -20.92
CA LYS A 221 13.70 -4.87 -21.75
C LYS A 221 13.96 -3.42 -21.33
N ASP A 222 13.19 -2.93 -20.35
CA ASP A 222 13.25 -1.56 -19.86
C ASP A 222 12.87 -1.50 -18.37
N PHE A 223 13.19 -0.40 -17.72
CA PHE A 223 12.84 -0.13 -16.33
C PHE A 223 11.47 0.56 -16.22
N ALA A 224 10.85 0.51 -15.04
CA ALA A 224 9.59 1.21 -14.76
C ALA A 224 9.74 2.75 -14.85
N ASP A 225 10.98 3.25 -14.98
CA ASP A 225 11.35 4.62 -15.28
C ASP A 225 10.70 5.14 -16.56
N SER A 226 10.45 4.30 -17.57
CA SER A 226 9.79 4.73 -18.82
C SER A 226 8.27 4.88 -18.72
N ILE A 227 7.65 4.40 -17.64
CA ILE A 227 6.20 4.52 -17.43
C ILE A 227 5.88 5.91 -16.85
N PRO A 228 4.94 6.68 -17.41
CA PRO A 228 4.53 8.00 -16.92
C PRO A 228 3.60 7.85 -15.71
N LEU A 229 4.15 7.38 -14.59
CA LEU A 229 3.45 7.21 -13.33
C LEU A 229 3.09 8.57 -12.73
N ILE A 230 2.00 8.62 -11.97
CA ILE A 230 1.43 9.83 -11.36
C ILE A 230 2.45 10.72 -10.63
N TRP A 231 3.42 10.14 -9.93
CA TRP A 231 4.46 10.88 -9.20
C TRP A 231 5.56 11.47 -10.10
N LYS A 232 5.57 11.15 -11.41
CA LYS A 232 6.44 11.75 -12.42
C LYS A 232 5.78 12.90 -13.18
N GLU A 233 4.50 13.17 -12.92
CA GLU A 233 3.78 14.25 -13.58
C GLU A 233 4.26 15.61 -13.08
N ASN A 234 4.24 16.64 -13.95
CA ASN A 234 4.72 17.97 -13.56
C ASN A 234 3.98 18.55 -12.35
N CYS A 235 2.69 18.22 -12.18
CA CYS A 235 1.91 18.69 -11.03
C CYS A 235 2.30 18.05 -9.70
N THR A 236 3.10 16.98 -9.71
CA THR A 236 3.66 16.36 -8.50
C THR A 236 5.13 16.73 -8.27
N ALA A 237 5.75 17.53 -9.14
CA ALA A 237 7.17 17.89 -9.02
C ALA A 237 7.54 18.57 -7.69
N ARG A 238 6.58 19.28 -7.07
CA ARG A 238 6.74 19.96 -5.78
C ARG A 238 5.83 19.36 -4.69
N THR A 239 5.53 18.06 -4.80
CA THR A 239 4.70 17.30 -3.87
C THR A 239 5.57 16.25 -3.18
N ALA A 240 5.42 16.07 -1.86
CA ALA A 240 6.10 14.98 -1.18
C ALA A 240 5.51 13.64 -1.62
N THR A 241 6.34 12.71 -2.08
CA THR A 241 5.87 11.41 -2.59
C THR A 241 6.34 10.23 -1.74
N ALA A 242 5.46 9.25 -1.58
CA ALA A 242 5.77 7.99 -0.93
C ALA A 242 5.25 6.79 -1.73
N PHE A 243 6.09 5.77 -1.89
CA PHE A 243 5.70 4.47 -2.41
C PHE A 243 6.17 3.37 -1.46
N ILE A 244 5.22 2.76 -0.78
CA ILE A 244 5.43 1.80 0.31
C ILE A 244 4.74 0.50 -0.08
N GLU A 245 5.55 -0.52 -0.36
CA GLU A 245 5.08 -1.83 -0.79
C GLU A 245 5.94 -2.91 -0.14
N ASP A 246 5.30 -3.95 0.38
CA ASP A 246 5.96 -5.15 0.93
C ASP A 246 6.16 -6.24 -0.14
N CYS A 247 6.60 -7.44 0.28
CA CYS A 247 6.79 -8.59 -0.60
C CYS A 247 7.66 -8.30 -1.85
N PRO A 248 8.93 -7.86 -1.71
CA PRO A 248 9.76 -7.31 -2.80
C PRO A 248 10.07 -8.28 -3.96
N GLY A 249 9.79 -9.57 -3.79
CA GLY A 249 9.96 -10.60 -4.84
C GLY A 249 8.74 -10.75 -5.75
N ILE A 250 7.56 -10.31 -5.31
CA ILE A 250 6.32 -10.29 -6.10
C ILE A 250 5.71 -8.89 -6.17
N SER A 251 6.46 -7.86 -5.77
CA SER A 251 6.05 -6.48 -5.82
C SER A 251 5.70 -6.06 -7.25
N MET A 252 4.75 -5.14 -7.38
CA MET A 252 4.06 -4.84 -8.64
C MET A 252 5.00 -4.47 -9.77
N PHE A 253 6.13 -3.80 -9.47
CA PHE A 253 7.10 -3.38 -10.48
C PHE A 253 8.30 -4.34 -10.65
N ASN A 254 8.40 -5.41 -9.86
CA ASN A 254 9.61 -6.26 -9.84
C ASN A 254 9.33 -7.74 -10.07
N TYR A 255 8.07 -8.18 -10.03
CA TYR A 255 7.72 -9.54 -10.39
C TYR A 255 8.11 -9.84 -11.85
N LEU A 256 9.17 -10.63 -12.03
CA LEU A 256 9.78 -10.98 -13.32
C LEU A 256 10.27 -9.76 -14.14
N LYS A 257 10.53 -8.62 -13.50
CA LYS A 257 10.87 -7.34 -14.14
C LYS A 257 11.99 -6.62 -13.37
N PRO A 258 12.75 -5.73 -14.02
CA PRO A 258 13.90 -5.10 -13.38
C PRO A 258 13.53 -4.04 -12.32
N GLY A 259 12.27 -3.62 -12.21
CA GLY A 259 11.87 -2.54 -11.31
C GLY A 259 12.24 -1.18 -11.83
N PHE A 260 12.54 -0.29 -10.89
CA PHE A 260 13.04 1.04 -11.19
C PHE A 260 14.57 1.09 -11.26
N TYR A 261 15.11 1.85 -12.21
CA TYR A 261 16.50 2.25 -12.25
C TYR A 261 16.76 3.39 -11.28
N LYS A 262 15.95 4.46 -11.29
CA LYS A 262 16.00 5.58 -10.33
C LYS A 262 14.94 5.41 -9.23
N GLN A 263 15.21 5.94 -8.05
CA GLN A 263 14.22 5.90 -6.97
C GLN A 263 12.94 6.68 -7.39
N PRO A 264 11.74 6.06 -7.28
CA PRO A 264 10.52 6.65 -7.83
C PRO A 264 9.87 7.73 -6.95
N SER A 265 10.19 7.77 -5.65
CA SER A 265 9.57 8.68 -4.67
C SER A 265 10.54 9.06 -3.55
N GLU A 266 10.25 10.11 -2.78
CA GLU A 266 11.09 10.52 -1.64
C GLU A 266 11.16 9.42 -0.56
N TYR A 267 10.01 8.81 -0.24
CA TYR A 267 9.90 7.72 0.72
C TYR A 267 9.63 6.41 -0.02
N TYR A 268 10.68 5.61 -0.21
CA TYR A 268 10.62 4.37 -0.97
C TYR A 268 11.01 3.16 -0.12
N PHE A 269 10.01 2.40 0.33
CA PHE A 269 10.18 1.32 1.30
C PHE A 269 11.02 0.14 0.77
N ARG A 270 11.13 0.00 -0.56
CA ARG A 270 11.81 -1.13 -1.19
C ARG A 270 13.26 -1.31 -0.76
N SER A 271 14.03 -0.24 -0.58
CA SER A 271 15.43 -0.37 -0.18
C SER A 271 15.56 -0.98 1.22
N PHE A 272 14.62 -0.69 2.13
CA PHE A 272 14.54 -1.37 3.42
C PHE A 272 14.16 -2.85 3.25
N GLU A 273 13.16 -3.17 2.43
CA GLU A 273 12.74 -4.54 2.12
C GLU A 273 13.89 -5.40 1.54
N VAL A 274 14.70 -4.84 0.64
CA VAL A 274 15.88 -5.51 0.08
C VAL A 274 16.95 -5.70 1.15
N ALA A 275 17.18 -4.71 2.01
CA ALA A 275 18.18 -4.79 3.08
C ALA A 275 17.79 -5.80 4.17
N ARG A 276 16.55 -5.77 4.66
CA ARG A 276 16.08 -6.64 5.75
C ARG A 276 16.10 -8.13 5.38
N ARG A 277 15.99 -8.47 4.09
CA ARG A 277 16.10 -9.86 3.61
C ARG A 277 17.54 -10.40 3.63
N LYS A 278 18.55 -9.52 3.75
CA LYS A 278 19.97 -9.90 3.84
C LYS A 278 20.46 -10.12 5.27
N PHE A 279 19.78 -9.55 6.27
CA PHE A 279 20.24 -9.54 7.66
C PHE A 279 19.13 -9.94 8.62
N LYS A 280 19.46 -10.84 9.55
CA LYS A 280 18.59 -11.25 10.64
C LYS A 280 19.40 -11.28 11.94
N PRO A 281 18.79 -10.95 13.09
CA PRO A 281 19.46 -11.05 14.37
C PRO A 281 19.81 -12.52 14.68
N MET A 282 20.84 -12.77 15.50
CA MET A 282 21.25 -14.14 15.90
C MET A 282 20.72 -14.50 17.29
N ILE A 283 20.87 -13.57 18.25
CA ILE A 283 20.12 -13.53 19.52
C ILE A 283 18.85 -12.70 19.28
N PHE A 284 17.76 -12.92 20.01
CA PHE A 284 16.41 -12.40 19.67
C PHE A 284 15.79 -13.03 18.41
N THR A 285 16.32 -14.18 17.98
CA THR A 285 15.65 -15.11 17.05
C THR A 285 14.54 -15.90 17.72
N SER A 286 14.31 -15.72 19.03
CA SER A 286 13.32 -16.37 19.90
C SER A 286 11.85 -16.15 19.49
N LEU A 287 11.61 -15.74 18.26
CA LEU A 287 10.33 -15.42 17.67
C LEU A 287 9.91 -16.66 16.89
N GLY A 288 9.03 -17.47 17.50
CA GLY A 288 8.73 -18.83 17.05
C GLY A 288 8.58 -18.97 15.53
N LYS A 289 9.08 -20.08 14.97
CA LYS A 289 9.14 -20.42 13.52
C LYS A 289 9.26 -19.20 12.59
N ASP A 290 10.47 -18.97 12.06
CA ASP A 290 10.77 -18.10 10.91
C ASP A 290 9.54 -17.91 10.00
N SER A 291 8.80 -16.82 10.22
CA SER A 291 7.67 -16.45 9.38
C SER A 291 8.12 -15.34 8.46
N LYS A 292 7.77 -15.45 7.18
CA LYS A 292 7.98 -14.38 6.19
C LYS A 292 7.28 -13.06 6.60
N ASP A 293 6.37 -13.15 7.57
CA ASP A 293 5.47 -12.11 8.05
C ASP A 293 6.12 -11.21 9.14
N CYS A 294 7.22 -11.66 9.77
CA CYS A 294 7.88 -10.94 10.85
C CYS A 294 9.30 -10.48 10.46
N TYR A 295 9.75 -9.36 11.03
CA TYR A 295 11.13 -8.91 10.98
C TYR A 295 11.53 -8.34 12.35
N GLY A 296 12.42 -9.05 13.04
CA GLY A 296 12.54 -8.85 14.48
C GLY A 296 11.17 -9.06 15.14
N GLN A 297 10.88 -8.25 16.16
CA GLN A 297 9.69 -8.37 16.99
C GLN A 297 8.40 -7.89 16.30
N LYS A 298 8.49 -7.24 15.14
CA LYS A 298 7.36 -6.63 14.45
C LYS A 298 6.91 -7.45 13.26
N ASN A 299 5.60 -7.42 12.99
CA ASN A 299 5.10 -7.84 11.69
C ASN A 299 5.46 -6.80 10.62
N VAL A 300 5.58 -7.24 9.35
CA VAL A 300 6.00 -6.35 8.24
C VAL A 300 5.01 -5.20 8.03
N PHE A 301 3.71 -5.43 8.22
CA PHE A 301 2.69 -4.38 8.10
C PHE A 301 2.88 -3.25 9.13
N VAL A 302 3.30 -3.57 10.36
CA VAL A 302 3.63 -2.59 11.40
C VAL A 302 4.84 -1.76 10.97
N LEU A 303 5.86 -2.38 10.37
CA LEU A 303 7.02 -1.65 9.83
C LEU A 303 6.62 -0.71 8.70
N MET A 304 5.76 -1.16 7.78
CA MET A 304 5.20 -0.29 6.73
C MET A 304 4.41 0.87 7.34
N LYS A 305 3.56 0.59 8.34
CA LYS A 305 2.76 1.59 9.07
C LYS A 305 3.67 2.63 9.72
N GLU A 306 4.74 2.22 10.41
CA GLU A 306 5.70 3.13 11.05
C GLU A 306 6.43 4.01 10.02
N TYR A 307 6.90 3.41 8.92
CA TYR A 307 7.55 4.15 7.84
C TYR A 307 6.60 5.19 7.20
N PHE A 308 5.35 4.80 6.96
CA PHE A 308 4.31 5.69 6.43
C PHE A 308 3.94 6.82 7.39
N LYS A 309 3.80 6.52 8.69
CA LYS A 309 3.51 7.52 9.72
C LYS A 309 4.61 8.58 9.81
N GLY A 310 5.88 8.19 9.70
CA GLY A 310 6.99 9.14 9.66
C GLY A 310 6.95 10.06 8.44
N PHE A 311 6.71 9.51 7.24
CA PHE A 311 6.46 10.32 6.04
C PHE A 311 5.37 11.36 6.26
N LEU A 312 4.21 10.93 6.77
CA LEU A 312 3.09 11.84 7.01
C LEU A 312 3.41 12.91 8.05
N LYS A 313 4.21 12.59 9.09
CA LYS A 313 4.67 13.55 10.10
C LYS A 313 5.68 14.55 9.55
N VAL A 314 6.74 14.07 8.88
CA VAL A 314 7.79 14.92 8.30
C VAL A 314 7.19 15.94 7.34
N TYR A 315 6.25 15.50 6.50
CA TYR A 315 5.63 16.36 5.49
C TYR A 315 4.27 16.90 5.95
N ARG A 316 3.95 16.91 7.25
CA ARG A 316 2.59 17.21 7.76
C ARG A 316 1.95 18.42 7.09
N GLU A 317 2.67 19.52 7.00
CA GLU A 317 2.18 20.79 6.44
C GLU A 317 2.32 20.93 4.91
N LYS A 318 2.98 19.96 4.28
CA LYS A 318 3.28 19.92 2.84
C LYS A 318 2.24 19.08 2.10
N ARG A 319 2.10 19.34 0.80
CA ARG A 319 1.27 18.52 -0.10
C ARG A 319 1.89 17.14 -0.28
N LYS A 320 1.05 16.11 -0.35
CA LYS A 320 1.50 14.71 -0.44
C LYS A 320 0.79 13.93 -1.55
N PHE A 321 1.53 13.04 -2.18
CA PHE A 321 0.99 11.90 -2.91
C PHE A 321 1.59 10.62 -2.32
N ALA A 322 0.76 9.69 -1.85
CA ALA A 322 1.27 8.44 -1.30
C ALA A 322 0.52 7.22 -1.85
N LEU A 323 1.27 6.17 -2.17
CA LEU A 323 0.76 4.83 -2.40
C LEU A 323 1.31 3.89 -1.33
N PHE A 324 0.43 3.44 -0.45
CA PHE A 324 0.67 2.36 0.51
C PHE A 324 -0.01 1.10 -0.04
N TRP A 325 0.77 0.07 -0.35
CA TRP A 325 0.30 -1.17 -0.98
C TRP A 325 0.70 -2.40 -0.15
N ALA A 326 -0.27 -3.04 0.48
CA ALA A 326 -0.06 -4.19 1.35
C ALA A 326 -0.40 -5.50 0.63
N THR A 327 0.62 -6.11 0.03
CA THR A 327 0.52 -7.40 -0.67
C THR A 327 0.35 -8.55 0.32
N HIS A 328 1.13 -8.55 1.41
CA HIS A 328 1.17 -9.67 2.36
C HIS A 328 -0.17 -9.92 3.07
N VAL A 329 -1.01 -8.89 3.19
CA VAL A 329 -2.27 -8.92 3.94
C VAL A 329 -3.30 -9.87 3.31
N GLY A 330 -3.43 -9.86 1.98
CA GLY A 330 -4.50 -10.57 1.28
C GLY A 330 -4.05 -11.53 0.18
N HIS A 331 -2.81 -11.42 -0.33
CA HIS A 331 -2.39 -12.15 -1.53
C HIS A 331 -2.48 -13.67 -1.36
N ASP A 332 -1.93 -14.24 -0.28
CA ASP A 332 -1.76 -15.70 -0.17
C ASP A 332 -3.00 -16.43 0.37
N TYR A 333 -3.78 -15.78 1.24
CA TYR A 333 -4.93 -16.40 1.90
C TYR A 333 -6.03 -15.38 2.14
N VAL A 334 -7.24 -15.66 1.64
CA VAL A 334 -8.42 -14.80 1.78
C VAL A 334 -8.73 -14.39 3.23
N ASN A 335 -8.54 -15.33 4.17
CA ASN A 335 -8.87 -15.14 5.59
C ASN A 335 -7.81 -14.30 6.33
N HIS A 336 -6.59 -14.15 5.81
CA HIS A 336 -5.52 -13.42 6.50
C HIS A 336 -5.82 -11.92 6.67
N VAL A 337 -6.63 -11.35 5.78
CA VAL A 337 -7.09 -9.96 5.84
C VAL A 337 -7.67 -9.62 7.23
N ARG A 338 -8.38 -10.58 7.85
CA ARG A 338 -9.03 -10.40 9.16
C ARG A 338 -8.07 -10.09 10.31
N ARG A 339 -6.80 -10.49 10.20
CA ARG A 339 -5.75 -10.13 11.18
C ARG A 339 -5.45 -8.63 11.21
N PHE A 340 -5.83 -7.91 10.16
CA PHE A 340 -5.43 -6.53 9.92
C PHE A 340 -6.56 -5.52 10.10
N ASP A 341 -7.77 -5.95 10.49
CA ASP A 341 -8.88 -5.02 10.77
C ASP A 341 -8.50 -3.99 11.85
N GLU A 342 -8.05 -4.47 13.02
CA GLU A 342 -7.64 -3.56 14.10
C GLU A 342 -6.39 -2.73 13.72
N PRO A 343 -5.29 -3.31 13.18
CA PRO A 343 -4.14 -2.52 12.73
C PRO A 343 -4.44 -1.44 11.69
N LEU A 344 -5.37 -1.69 10.76
CA LEU A 344 -5.82 -0.72 9.75
C LEU A 344 -6.66 0.38 10.38
N LEU A 345 -7.63 0.01 11.23
CA LEU A 345 -8.45 0.96 12.00
C LEU A 345 -7.56 1.91 12.81
N GLU A 346 -6.61 1.38 13.58
CA GLU A 346 -5.67 2.18 14.37
C GLU A 346 -4.88 3.16 13.51
N MET A 347 -4.47 2.74 12.31
CA MET A 347 -3.74 3.60 11.39
C MET A 347 -4.63 4.76 10.90
N LEU A 348 -5.86 4.48 10.50
CA LEU A 348 -6.83 5.49 10.03
C LEU A 348 -7.25 6.46 11.16
N GLN A 349 -7.46 5.94 12.37
CA GLN A 349 -7.71 6.76 13.56
C GLN A 349 -6.53 7.68 13.87
N TRP A 350 -5.31 7.14 13.83
CA TRP A 350 -4.11 7.93 13.98
C TRP A 350 -4.00 9.01 12.89
N MET A 351 -4.28 8.69 11.63
CA MET A 351 -4.25 9.67 10.53
C MET A 351 -5.25 10.81 10.76
N LYS A 352 -6.48 10.50 11.17
CA LYS A 352 -7.50 11.52 11.49
C LYS A 352 -7.03 12.45 12.60
N ARG A 353 -6.47 11.91 13.69
CA ARG A 353 -6.02 12.70 14.85
C ARG A 353 -4.75 13.52 14.59
N GLU A 354 -3.76 12.95 13.91
CA GLU A 354 -2.39 13.50 13.89
C GLU A 354 -2.03 14.22 12.60
N ILE A 355 -2.72 13.92 11.50
CA ILE A 355 -2.40 14.44 10.16
C ILE A 355 -3.50 15.38 9.64
N ASN A 356 -4.71 15.29 10.20
CA ASN A 356 -5.93 15.96 9.72
C ASN A 356 -6.29 15.56 8.27
N LEU A 357 -7.38 14.82 8.12
CA LEU A 357 -7.86 14.34 6.82
C LEU A 357 -8.68 15.37 6.04
N GLU A 358 -9.00 16.54 6.61
CA GLU A 358 -9.89 17.54 5.97
C GLU A 358 -9.45 17.99 4.56
N ASN A 359 -8.14 17.93 4.30
CA ASN A 359 -7.53 18.31 3.02
C ASN A 359 -6.96 17.10 2.24
N ILE A 360 -7.35 15.88 2.60
CA ILE A 360 -6.80 14.65 2.00
C ILE A 360 -7.91 13.89 1.28
N MET A 361 -7.71 13.60 0.00
CA MET A 361 -8.44 12.53 -0.66
C MET A 361 -7.79 11.22 -0.26
N LEU A 362 -8.52 10.41 0.51
CA LEU A 362 -8.09 9.10 0.94
C LEU A 362 -8.88 8.04 0.16
N ILE A 363 -8.17 7.18 -0.55
CA ILE A 363 -8.75 6.09 -1.33
C ILE A 363 -8.29 4.77 -0.70
N PHE A 364 -9.23 4.03 -0.12
CA PHE A 364 -9.02 2.68 0.37
C PHE A 364 -9.56 1.68 -0.66
N PHE A 365 -8.73 0.75 -1.14
CA PHE A 365 -9.13 -0.07 -2.28
C PHE A 365 -8.43 -1.43 -2.38
N GLY A 366 -8.99 -2.31 -3.22
CA GLY A 366 -8.34 -3.51 -3.75
C GLY A 366 -8.19 -3.43 -5.27
N ASP A 367 -7.27 -4.20 -5.82
CA ASP A 367 -6.99 -4.31 -7.27
C ASP A 367 -7.78 -5.41 -7.95
N HIS A 368 -7.80 -6.58 -7.31
CA HIS A 368 -8.59 -7.74 -7.64
C HIS A 368 -9.04 -8.47 -6.35
N GLY A 369 -9.82 -9.54 -6.47
CA GLY A 369 -10.23 -10.35 -5.33
C GLY A 369 -9.37 -11.60 -5.23
N PHE A 370 -9.70 -12.46 -4.27
CA PHE A 370 -8.92 -13.67 -4.07
C PHE A 370 -9.05 -14.62 -5.27
N ARG A 371 -7.91 -15.07 -5.79
CA ARG A 371 -7.81 -15.78 -7.09
C ARG A 371 -7.24 -17.19 -6.97
N MET A 372 -7.14 -17.73 -5.76
CA MET A 372 -6.49 -19.02 -5.50
C MET A 372 -7.41 -20.00 -4.77
N GLY A 373 -7.06 -21.28 -4.85
CA GLY A 373 -7.73 -22.37 -4.13
C GLY A 373 -9.20 -22.59 -4.53
N GLY A 374 -9.90 -23.42 -3.74
CA GLY A 374 -11.28 -23.81 -4.02
C GLY A 374 -12.28 -22.65 -4.00
N LEU A 375 -12.02 -21.58 -3.22
CA LEU A 375 -12.87 -20.39 -3.19
C LEU A 375 -13.02 -19.79 -4.59
N ALA A 376 -11.90 -19.62 -5.31
CA ALA A 376 -11.89 -19.04 -6.66
C ALA A 376 -12.60 -19.92 -7.71
N LEU A 377 -12.90 -21.18 -7.40
CA LEU A 377 -13.65 -22.11 -8.26
C LEU A 377 -15.17 -22.03 -8.04
N THR A 378 -15.63 -21.41 -6.96
CA THR A 378 -17.06 -21.14 -6.76
C THR A 378 -17.54 -20.02 -7.69
N HIS A 379 -18.84 -19.99 -7.99
CA HIS A 379 -19.44 -18.89 -8.75
C HIS A 379 -19.22 -17.54 -8.03
N ILE A 380 -19.52 -17.50 -6.73
CA ILE A 380 -19.39 -16.29 -5.92
C ILE A 380 -17.93 -15.84 -5.81
N GLY A 381 -16.99 -16.76 -5.60
CA GLY A 381 -15.57 -16.42 -5.55
C GLY A 381 -15.05 -15.80 -6.85
N ARG A 382 -15.54 -16.24 -8.02
CA ARG A 382 -15.22 -15.60 -9.31
C ARG A 382 -15.79 -14.19 -9.42
N GLU A 383 -17.02 -14.00 -8.96
CA GLU A 383 -17.66 -12.67 -8.96
C GLU A 383 -16.98 -11.71 -7.99
N GLU A 384 -16.59 -12.18 -6.79
CA GLU A 384 -15.78 -11.43 -5.84
C GLU A 384 -14.41 -11.07 -6.39
N ASN A 385 -13.78 -11.98 -7.12
CA ASN A 385 -12.55 -11.72 -7.87
C ASN A 385 -12.72 -10.70 -8.99
N ASN A 386 -13.94 -10.28 -9.31
CA ASN A 386 -14.20 -9.20 -10.24
C ASN A 386 -14.71 -7.94 -9.55
N ASN A 387 -15.13 -7.97 -8.29
CA ASN A 387 -15.70 -6.83 -7.55
C ASN A 387 -14.88 -6.47 -6.31
N HIS A 388 -14.13 -5.37 -6.38
CA HIS A 388 -13.10 -5.02 -5.39
C HIS A 388 -13.52 -3.87 -4.50
N ALA A 389 -12.95 -3.81 -3.29
CA ALA A 389 -13.25 -2.72 -2.39
C ALA A 389 -12.81 -1.38 -3.01
N LEU A 390 -13.66 -0.37 -2.92
CA LEU A 390 -13.33 1.01 -3.24
C LEU A 390 -14.11 1.93 -2.31
N ILE A 391 -13.42 2.58 -1.40
CA ILE A 391 -13.99 3.52 -0.46
C ILE A 391 -13.19 4.82 -0.55
N ILE A 392 -13.89 5.93 -0.82
CA ILE A 392 -13.25 7.22 -1.09
C ILE A 392 -13.74 8.24 -0.06
N HIS A 393 -12.81 8.75 0.74
CA HIS A 393 -13.01 9.98 1.50
C HIS A 393 -12.46 11.14 0.67
N VAL A 394 -13.20 12.25 0.64
CA VAL A 394 -12.82 13.46 -0.10
C VAL A 394 -12.59 14.64 0.85
N PRO A 395 -11.71 15.58 0.48
CA PRO A 395 -11.51 16.80 1.26
C PRO A 395 -12.83 17.52 1.54
N LYS A 396 -12.98 18.03 2.76
CA LYS A 396 -14.21 18.68 3.26
C LYS A 396 -14.67 19.83 2.35
N GLN A 397 -13.72 20.64 1.89
CA GLN A 397 -13.94 21.75 0.96
C GLN A 397 -14.49 21.33 -0.40
N LEU A 398 -14.23 20.09 -0.83
CA LEU A 398 -14.76 19.55 -2.08
C LEU A 398 -16.10 18.86 -1.88
N LYS A 399 -16.32 18.26 -0.69
CA LYS A 399 -17.48 17.43 -0.38
C LYS A 399 -18.79 18.09 -0.78
N VAL A 400 -19.03 19.35 -0.38
CA VAL A 400 -20.27 20.10 -0.70
C VAL A 400 -20.59 20.13 -2.21
N ASN A 401 -19.56 20.21 -3.06
CA ASN A 401 -19.74 20.30 -4.51
C ASN A 401 -19.86 18.94 -5.20
N VAL A 402 -19.29 17.88 -4.61
CA VAL A 402 -19.16 16.57 -5.27
C VAL A 402 -19.98 15.46 -4.62
N GLU A 403 -20.51 15.66 -3.42
CA GLU A 403 -21.20 14.63 -2.61
C GLU A 403 -22.35 13.97 -3.38
N ASN A 404 -23.25 14.75 -3.97
CA ASN A 404 -24.36 14.22 -4.77
C ASN A 404 -23.89 13.40 -5.98
N ILE A 405 -22.76 13.76 -6.59
CA ILE A 405 -22.19 13.06 -7.74
C ILE A 405 -21.54 11.75 -7.29
N LEU A 406 -20.72 11.80 -6.23
CA LEU A 406 -20.07 10.61 -5.66
C LEU A 406 -21.11 9.61 -5.16
N PHE A 407 -22.12 10.09 -4.43
CA PHE A 407 -23.23 9.24 -3.95
C PHE A 407 -23.90 8.50 -5.10
N LYS A 408 -24.24 9.18 -6.21
CA LYS A 408 -24.81 8.51 -7.40
C LYS A 408 -23.85 7.51 -8.03
N ASN A 409 -22.55 7.82 -8.05
CA ASN A 409 -21.55 6.94 -8.65
C ASN A 409 -21.22 5.71 -7.80
N THR A 410 -21.54 5.71 -6.50
CA THR A 410 -21.37 4.51 -5.66
C THR A 410 -22.12 3.29 -6.19
N ALA A 411 -23.23 3.51 -6.90
CA ALA A 411 -24.06 2.48 -7.51
C ALA A 411 -23.76 2.25 -9.01
N ARG A 412 -22.69 2.85 -9.55
CA ARG A 412 -22.31 2.72 -10.96
C ARG A 412 -21.11 1.80 -11.13
N LEU A 413 -20.98 1.28 -12.35
CA LEU A 413 -19.80 0.54 -12.78
C LEU A 413 -18.62 1.50 -12.87
N VAL A 414 -17.53 1.19 -12.17
CA VAL A 414 -16.29 1.95 -12.23
C VAL A 414 -15.11 1.01 -12.39
N SER A 415 -14.00 1.53 -12.87
CA SER A 415 -12.76 0.82 -13.10
C SER A 415 -11.57 1.60 -12.53
N HIS A 416 -10.39 1.00 -12.59
CA HIS A 416 -9.16 1.65 -12.16
C HIS A 416 -8.83 2.92 -12.96
N TYR A 417 -9.28 3.02 -14.22
CA TYR A 417 -9.14 4.24 -15.04
C TYR A 417 -9.88 5.43 -14.43
N ASP A 418 -11.02 5.16 -13.80
CA ASP A 418 -11.91 6.18 -13.25
C ASP A 418 -11.36 6.81 -11.97
N ILE A 419 -10.28 6.25 -11.40
CA ILE A 419 -9.59 6.75 -10.21
C ILE A 419 -8.46 7.72 -10.59
N TYR A 420 -7.75 7.49 -11.69
CA TYR A 420 -6.60 8.31 -12.11
C TYR A 420 -6.97 9.78 -12.29
N LYS A 421 -8.06 10.05 -13.04
CA LYS A 421 -8.45 11.41 -13.40
C LYS A 421 -8.81 12.26 -12.17
N PRO A 422 -9.63 11.79 -11.22
CA PRO A 422 -9.80 12.39 -9.90
C PRO A 422 -8.51 12.79 -9.18
N CYS A 423 -7.56 11.86 -9.07
CA CYS A 423 -6.29 12.10 -8.39
C CYS A 423 -5.51 13.21 -9.09
N MET A 424 -5.35 13.11 -10.41
CA MET A 424 -4.65 14.11 -11.21
C MET A 424 -5.30 15.48 -11.17
N THR A 425 -6.63 15.52 -11.26
CA THR A 425 -7.39 16.74 -11.08
C THR A 425 -7.03 17.38 -9.75
N LEU A 426 -7.16 16.64 -8.65
CA LEU A 426 -6.91 17.16 -7.32
C LEU A 426 -5.46 17.63 -7.15
N LEU A 427 -4.52 16.92 -7.77
CA LEU A 427 -3.09 17.27 -7.82
C LEU A 427 -2.78 18.48 -8.73
N ARG A 428 -3.67 18.84 -9.66
CA ARG A 428 -3.52 20.00 -10.56
C ARG A 428 -4.30 21.23 -10.12
N LEU A 429 -5.31 21.06 -9.26
CA LEU A 429 -6.20 22.15 -8.85
C LEU A 429 -5.43 23.24 -8.10
N ASN A 430 -5.34 24.42 -8.73
CA ASN A 430 -5.46 25.72 -8.08
C ASN A 430 -6.92 26.16 -8.30
N ILE A 431 -7.65 26.53 -7.25
CA ILE A 431 -9.14 26.49 -7.18
C ILE A 431 -9.94 27.40 -8.16
N SER A 432 -9.34 28.05 -9.15
CA SER A 432 -10.09 28.92 -10.09
C SER A 432 -11.05 28.19 -11.06
N LEU A 433 -11.10 26.84 -11.08
CA LEU A 433 -11.78 26.07 -12.15
C LEU A 433 -12.86 25.05 -11.68
N LEU A 434 -13.33 25.11 -10.42
CA LEU A 434 -14.16 24.07 -9.79
C LEU A 434 -15.50 23.71 -10.48
N ARG A 435 -16.00 24.45 -11.47
CA ARG A 435 -17.36 24.23 -11.99
C ARG A 435 -17.50 23.11 -13.04
N ASN A 436 -16.42 22.60 -13.64
CA ASN A 436 -16.53 21.72 -14.83
C ASN A 436 -15.95 20.30 -14.69
N ILE A 437 -15.48 19.89 -13.51
CA ILE A 437 -14.39 18.92 -13.44
C ILE A 437 -14.82 17.47 -13.14
N TRP A 438 -16.01 17.26 -12.56
CA TRP A 438 -16.45 15.93 -12.09
C TRP A 438 -17.69 15.38 -12.80
N MET A 439 -17.95 15.85 -14.03
CA MET A 439 -18.80 15.09 -14.93
C MET A 439 -18.05 13.83 -15.35
N PHE A 440 -18.22 12.74 -14.59
CA PHE A 440 -18.11 11.40 -15.14
C PHE A 440 -19.10 11.32 -16.30
N LYS A 441 -18.66 11.68 -17.51
CA LYS A 441 -19.25 11.17 -18.74
C LYS A 441 -18.75 9.73 -18.88
N THR A 442 -19.30 8.84 -18.07
CA THR A 442 -19.34 7.43 -18.45
C THR A 442 -20.35 7.31 -19.58
N ARG A 443 -20.00 6.52 -20.60
CA ARG A 443 -20.85 6.20 -21.76
C ARG A 443 -22.17 5.59 -21.36
#